data_AF-A0A7C0ZE61-F1
#
_entry.id   AF-A0A7C0ZE61-F1
#
_cell.length_a   1.000
_cell.length_b   1.000
_cell.length_c   1.000
_cell.angle_alpha   90.00
_cell.angle_beta   90.00
_cell.angle_gamma   90.00
#
_symmetry.space_group_name_H-M   'P 1'
#
loop_
_entity.id
_entity.type
_entity.pdbx_description
1 polymer ?
#
loop_
_entity_poly.entity_id
_entity_poly.type
_entity_poly.pdbx_seq_one_letter_code
_entity_poly.pdbx_strand_id
1 'polypeptide(L)'
;MMEDRIEVREDYAFSDWLYYTAAALVPLFTGAVAIYPQSALGLVSYGGVVLAGVAVVMHLFCTHCPHYQKPGRFLKCIFFWGLPKFFAPRNGSLTRLEKLVAVAAMGLVLFFPLAWLAEEPGLLLVYLLSLAVFLATVRRHECRRCVFSDCPANAVPGQTPGRQGNVG
;
A
#
# COMPACT_ATOMS: atom_id res chain seq x y z
N MET A 1 21.99 27.54 4.10
CA MET A 1 21.18 26.33 4.27
C MET A 1 21.67 25.33 3.25
N MET A 2 22.19 24.20 3.72
CA MET A 2 22.57 23.09 2.87
C MET A 2 21.26 22.40 2.50
N GLU A 3 20.82 22.57 1.26
CA GLU A 3 19.67 21.85 0.72
C GLU A 3 20.05 20.36 0.72
N ASP A 4 19.72 19.66 1.80
CA ASP A 4 19.94 18.22 1.90
C ASP A 4 19.04 17.57 0.85
N ARG A 5 19.60 17.27 -0.32
CA ARG A 5 18.88 16.72 -1.46
C ARG A 5 18.44 15.31 -1.07
N ILE A 6 17.21 15.19 -0.58
CA ILE A 6 16.64 13.90 -0.22
C ILE A 6 16.64 13.01 -1.47
N GLU A 7 17.44 11.94 -1.40
CA GLU A 7 17.52 10.95 -2.47
C GLU A 7 16.17 10.21 -2.58
N VAL A 8 15.56 10.35 -3.76
CA VAL A 8 14.28 9.74 -4.08
C VAL A 8 14.51 8.29 -4.49
N ARG A 9 13.69 7.39 -3.95
CA ARG A 9 13.76 5.95 -4.19
C ARG A 9 12.97 5.56 -5.43
N GLU A 10 13.72 5.22 -6.48
CA GLU A 10 13.16 4.80 -7.76
C GLU A 10 13.12 3.27 -7.90
N ASP A 11 14.07 2.58 -7.30
CA ASP A 11 14.23 1.13 -7.37
C ASP A 11 14.17 0.46 -6.00
N TYR A 12 13.68 -0.78 -6.00
CA TYR A 12 13.61 -1.64 -4.83
C TYR A 12 14.36 -2.94 -5.10
N ALA A 13 14.94 -3.49 -4.05
CA ALA A 13 15.45 -4.84 -4.05
C ALA A 13 14.35 -5.82 -3.61
N PHE A 14 14.57 -7.11 -3.90
CA PHE A 14 13.68 -8.18 -3.44
C PHE A 14 13.57 -8.23 -1.90
N SER A 15 14.66 -7.91 -1.19
CA SER A 15 14.67 -7.83 0.27
C SER A 15 13.75 -6.75 0.81
N ASP A 16 13.62 -5.60 0.13
CA ASP A 16 12.69 -4.54 0.51
C ASP A 16 11.25 -5.08 0.43
N TRP A 17 10.88 -5.71 -0.69
CA TRP A 17 9.56 -6.32 -0.85
C TRP A 17 9.27 -7.38 0.21
N LEU A 18 10.22 -8.28 0.48
CA LEU A 18 10.04 -9.33 1.47
C LEU A 18 9.79 -8.74 2.86
N TYR A 19 10.55 -7.71 3.24
CA TYR A 19 10.39 -7.02 4.51
C TYR A 19 9.00 -6.38 4.65
N TYR A 20 8.56 -5.59 3.67
CA TYR A 20 7.26 -4.92 3.73
C TYR A 20 6.10 -5.89 3.61
N THR A 21 6.24 -6.96 2.83
CA THR A 21 5.23 -8.02 2.73
C THR A 21 5.10 -8.75 4.05
N ALA A 22 6.21 -9.18 4.66
CA ALA A 22 6.18 -9.83 5.97
C ALA A 22 5.53 -8.92 7.04
N ALA A 23 5.88 -7.63 7.05
CA ALA A 23 5.29 -6.66 7.97
C ALA A 23 3.78 -6.45 7.73
N ALA A 24 3.33 -6.40 6.47
CA ALA A 24 1.91 -6.26 6.11
C ALA A 24 1.08 -7.52 6.42
N LEU A 25 1.70 -8.70 6.32
CA LEU A 25 1.03 -9.97 6.58
C LEU A 25 0.66 -10.15 8.05
N VAL A 26 1.40 -9.54 8.99
CA VAL A 26 1.08 -9.64 10.43
C VAL A 26 -0.35 -9.16 10.74
N PRO A 27 -0.73 -7.89 10.49
CA PRO A 27 -2.10 -7.44 10.76
C PRO A 27 -3.13 -8.17 9.89
N LEU A 28 -2.80 -8.50 8.64
CA LEU A 28 -3.69 -9.23 7.73
C LEU A 28 -4.08 -10.61 8.30
N PHE A 29 -3.10 -11.40 8.74
CA PHE A 29 -3.34 -12.70 9.34
C PHE A 29 -3.97 -12.60 10.72
N THR A 30 -3.61 -11.60 11.53
CA THR A 30 -4.31 -11.35 12.81
C THR A 30 -5.81 -11.13 12.58
N GLY A 31 -6.19 -10.35 11.56
CA GLY A 31 -7.59 -10.19 11.16
C GLY A 31 -8.25 -11.52 10.76
N ALA A 32 -7.58 -12.32 9.92
CA ALA A 32 -8.10 -13.63 9.51
C ALA A 32 -8.26 -14.62 10.70
N VAL A 33 -7.32 -14.63 11.63
CA VAL A 33 -7.36 -15.48 12.84
C VAL A 33 -8.52 -15.11 13.75
N ALA A 34 -8.85 -13.83 13.88
CA ALA A 34 -10.01 -13.39 14.65
C ALA A 34 -11.34 -13.84 14.01
N ILE A 35 -11.41 -13.86 12.68
CA ILE A 35 -12.64 -14.19 11.94
C ILE A 35 -12.87 -15.71 11.82
N TYR A 36 -11.80 -16.48 11.61
CA TYR A 36 -11.83 -17.92 11.34
C TYR A 36 -12.70 -18.75 12.31
N PRO A 37 -12.61 -18.60 13.65
CA PRO A 37 -13.39 -19.42 14.58
C PRO A 37 -14.88 -19.02 14.61
N GLN A 38 -15.21 -17.80 14.19
CA GLN A 38 -16.55 -17.25 14.31
C GLN A 38 -17.39 -17.42 13.05
N SER A 39 -16.79 -17.28 11.86
CA SER A 39 -17.56 -17.27 10.61
C SER A 39 -16.74 -17.61 9.38
N ALA A 40 -17.09 -18.73 8.73
CA ALA A 40 -16.56 -19.08 7.41
C ALA A 40 -16.96 -18.04 6.34
N LEU A 41 -18.20 -17.52 6.40
CA LEU A 41 -18.65 -16.47 5.48
C LEU A 41 -17.88 -15.17 5.71
N GLY A 42 -17.63 -14.80 6.97
CA GLY A 42 -16.77 -13.65 7.31
C GLY A 42 -15.37 -13.80 6.72
N LEU A 43 -14.76 -14.98 6.83
CA LEU A 43 -13.41 -15.24 6.33
C LEU A 43 -13.35 -15.19 4.80
N VAL A 44 -14.32 -15.79 4.11
CA VAL A 44 -14.43 -15.71 2.64
C VAL A 44 -14.66 -14.26 2.19
N SER A 45 -15.52 -13.53 2.91
CA SER A 45 -15.78 -12.11 2.63
C SER A 45 -14.52 -11.28 2.83
N TYR A 46 -13.76 -11.53 3.89
CA TYR A 46 -12.49 -10.84 4.16
C TYR A 46 -11.47 -11.09 3.05
N GLY A 47 -11.29 -12.35 2.63
CA GLY A 47 -10.44 -12.69 1.49
C GLY A 47 -10.90 -12.00 0.20
N GLY A 48 -12.21 -11.96 -0.05
CA GLY A 48 -12.80 -11.21 -1.17
C GLY A 48 -12.49 -9.72 -1.12
N VAL A 49 -12.63 -9.09 0.05
CA VAL A 49 -12.30 -7.67 0.27
C VAL A 49 -10.82 -7.39 0.03
N VAL A 50 -9.91 -8.26 0.51
CA VAL A 50 -8.47 -8.14 0.27
C VAL A 50 -8.17 -8.21 -1.23
N LEU A 51 -8.70 -9.22 -1.93
CA LEU A 51 -8.49 -9.41 -3.37
C LEU A 51 -9.06 -8.25 -4.18
N ALA A 52 -10.28 -7.82 -3.87
CA ALA A 52 -10.91 -6.67 -4.52
C ALA A 52 -10.12 -5.38 -4.26
N GLY A 53 -9.66 -5.17 -3.02
CA GLY A 53 -8.82 -4.02 -2.66
C GLY A 53 -7.53 -3.98 -3.46
N VAL A 54 -6.82 -5.11 -3.57
CA VAL A 54 -5.62 -5.23 -4.42
C VAL A 54 -5.94 -4.92 -5.88
N ALA A 55 -7.02 -5.49 -6.43
CA ALA A 55 -7.41 -5.26 -7.82
C ALA A 55 -7.75 -3.78 -8.10
N VAL A 56 -8.53 -3.15 -7.21
CA VAL A 56 -8.91 -1.73 -7.31
C VAL A 56 -7.69 -0.83 -7.21
N VAL A 57 -6.81 -1.04 -6.23
CA VAL A 57 -5.58 -0.27 -6.08
C VAL A 57 -4.68 -0.47 -7.29
N MET A 58 -4.56 -1.68 -7.80
CA MET A 58 -3.73 -1.95 -8.98
C MET A 58 -4.27 -1.26 -10.23
N HIS A 59 -5.58 -1.24 -10.42
CA HIS A 59 -6.24 -0.63 -11.58
C HIS A 59 -6.25 0.90 -11.55
N LEU A 60 -6.56 1.50 -10.41
CA LEU A 60 -6.77 2.95 -10.29
C LEU A 60 -5.52 3.70 -9.83
N PHE A 61 -4.72 3.09 -8.95
CA PHE A 61 -3.56 3.74 -8.34
C PHE A 61 -2.26 3.28 -8.95
N CYS A 62 -2.01 1.96 -9.02
CA CYS A 62 -0.72 1.47 -9.46
C CYS A 62 -0.44 1.80 -10.93
N THR A 63 -1.43 1.80 -11.82
CA THR A 63 -1.21 2.15 -13.24
C THR A 63 -0.59 3.54 -13.46
N HIS A 64 -0.76 4.46 -12.51
CA HIS A 64 -0.18 5.81 -12.52
C HIS A 64 1.19 5.90 -11.83
N CYS A 65 1.57 4.88 -11.06
CA CYS A 65 2.80 4.87 -10.28
C CYS A 65 4.02 4.62 -11.19
N PRO A 66 5.12 5.39 -11.05
CA PRO A 66 6.35 5.19 -11.83
C PRO A 66 6.89 3.75 -11.74
N HIS A 67 6.76 3.07 -10.61
CA HIS A 67 7.19 1.68 -10.47
C HIS A 67 6.39 0.69 -11.34
N TYR A 68 5.12 0.98 -11.63
CA TYR A 68 4.29 0.17 -12.54
C TYR A 68 4.64 0.45 -14.01
N GLN A 69 5.04 1.68 -14.32
CA GLN A 69 5.39 2.14 -15.67
C GLN A 69 6.75 1.62 -16.16
N LYS A 70 7.63 1.17 -15.27
CA LYS A 70 8.92 0.55 -15.62
C LYS A 70 8.75 -0.60 -16.63
N PRO A 71 9.70 -0.84 -17.55
CA PRO A 71 9.58 -1.91 -18.53
C PRO A 71 9.49 -3.31 -17.89
N GLY A 72 8.84 -4.24 -18.59
CA GLY A 72 8.68 -5.64 -18.18
C GLY A 72 7.25 -6.01 -17.76
N ARG A 73 6.97 -7.32 -17.74
CA ARG A 73 5.64 -7.90 -17.47
C ARG A 73 5.27 -7.94 -15.98
N PHE A 74 6.26 -7.96 -15.10
CA PHE A 74 6.07 -8.09 -13.65
C PHE A 74 6.40 -6.80 -12.91
N LEU A 75 5.69 -6.56 -11.82
CA LEU A 75 5.88 -5.44 -10.92
C LEU A 75 7.15 -5.61 -10.07
N LYS A 76 7.83 -4.50 -9.82
CA LYS A 76 8.97 -4.40 -8.90
C LYS A 76 8.73 -3.23 -7.93
N CYS A 77 7.99 -3.51 -6.86
CA CYS A 77 7.72 -2.55 -5.79
C CYS A 77 7.60 -3.27 -4.45
N ILE A 78 7.59 -2.50 -3.36
CA ILE A 78 7.54 -3.02 -1.98
C ILE A 78 6.29 -3.84 -1.65
N PHE A 79 5.17 -3.65 -2.37
CA PHE A 79 3.91 -4.34 -2.08
C PHE A 79 3.62 -5.51 -3.02
N PHE A 80 3.97 -5.38 -4.30
CA PHE A 80 3.48 -6.28 -5.35
C PHE A 80 4.59 -6.83 -6.24
N TRP A 81 5.76 -7.13 -5.67
CA TRP A 81 6.85 -7.70 -6.44
C TRP A 81 6.46 -9.04 -7.07
N GLY A 82 6.75 -9.20 -8.35
CA GLY A 82 6.47 -10.44 -9.08
C GLY A 82 5.00 -10.61 -9.49
N LEU A 83 4.09 -9.71 -9.10
CA LEU A 83 2.73 -9.72 -9.64
C LEU A 83 2.74 -9.27 -11.10
N PRO A 84 2.02 -9.97 -12.00
CA PRO A 84 1.94 -9.57 -13.39
C PRO A 84 1.13 -8.27 -13.51
N LYS A 85 1.48 -7.45 -14.49
CA LYS A 85 0.74 -6.22 -14.81
C LYS A 85 -0.52 -6.58 -15.57
N PHE A 86 -1.65 -6.62 -14.86
CA PHE A 86 -2.95 -6.95 -15.46
C PHE A 86 -3.56 -5.80 -16.25
N PHE A 87 -3.19 -4.56 -15.95
CA PHE A 87 -3.74 -3.35 -16.57
C PHE A 87 -2.69 -2.59 -17.36
N ALA A 88 -3.13 -1.84 -18.37
CA ALA A 88 -2.24 -0.95 -19.11
C ALA A 88 -1.75 0.20 -18.22
N PRO A 89 -0.47 0.59 -18.29
CA PRO A 89 0.04 1.78 -17.60
C PRO A 89 -0.68 3.04 -18.11
N ARG A 90 -1.01 3.95 -17.20
CA ARG A 90 -1.72 5.20 -17.49
C ARG A 90 -0.81 6.35 -17.10
N ASN A 91 -0.51 7.21 -18.06
CA ASN A 91 0.27 8.42 -17.82
C ASN A 91 -0.66 9.55 -17.36
N GLY A 92 -0.16 10.40 -16.47
CA GLY A 92 -0.91 11.55 -15.94
C GLY A 92 -1.24 11.41 -14.45
N SER A 93 -1.72 12.51 -13.88
CA SER A 93 -2.03 12.61 -12.46
C SER A 93 -3.27 11.81 -12.07
N LEU A 94 -3.25 11.25 -10.87
CA LEU A 94 -4.43 10.66 -10.24
C LEU A 94 -5.56 11.69 -10.09
N THR A 95 -6.74 11.35 -10.59
CA THR A 95 -7.95 12.15 -10.34
C THR A 95 -8.34 12.08 -8.87
N ARG A 96 -9.10 13.06 -8.36
CA ARG A 96 -9.57 13.07 -6.97
C ARG A 96 -10.39 11.82 -6.63
N LEU A 97 -11.20 11.35 -7.59
CA LEU A 97 -12.02 10.15 -7.42
C LEU A 97 -11.15 8.90 -7.33
N GLU A 98 -10.15 8.74 -8.21
CA GLU A 98 -9.22 7.61 -8.13
C GLU A 98 -8.45 7.59 -6.81
N LYS A 99 -7.99 8.75 -6.31
CA LYS A 99 -7.35 8.85 -4.97
C LYS A 99 -8.31 8.40 -3.88
N LEU A 100 -9.54 8.93 -3.89
CA LEU A 100 -10.54 8.60 -2.88
C LEU A 100 -10.88 7.11 -2.89
N VAL A 101 -11.14 6.53 -4.06
CA VAL A 101 -11.50 5.12 -4.19
C VAL A 101 -10.33 4.21 -3.79
N ALA A 102 -9.09 4.53 -4.17
CA ALA A 102 -7.93 3.75 -3.78
C ALA A 102 -7.71 3.78 -2.25
N VAL A 103 -7.83 4.96 -1.62
CA VAL A 103 -7.73 5.11 -0.16
C VAL A 103 -8.87 4.40 0.55
N ALA A 104 -10.10 4.52 0.04
CA ALA A 104 -11.27 3.84 0.61
C ALA A 104 -11.16 2.32 0.50
N ALA A 105 -10.67 1.79 -0.63
CA ALA A 105 -10.45 0.36 -0.81
C ALA A 105 -9.42 -0.19 0.18
N MET A 106 -8.29 0.50 0.36
CA MET A 106 -7.29 0.10 1.35
C MET A 106 -7.82 0.26 2.78
N GLY A 107 -8.56 1.34 3.06
CA GLY A 107 -9.24 1.53 4.33
C GLY A 107 -10.20 0.39 4.64
N LEU A 108 -11.01 -0.05 3.67
CA LEU A 108 -11.94 -1.16 3.86
C LEU A 108 -11.20 -2.45 4.23
N VAL A 109 -10.07 -2.76 3.58
CA VAL A 109 -9.24 -3.93 3.95
C VAL A 109 -8.77 -3.86 5.41
N LEU A 110 -8.43 -2.67 5.90
CA LEU A 110 -7.95 -2.45 7.27
C LEU A 110 -9.08 -2.39 8.32
N PHE A 111 -10.25 -1.86 7.96
CA PHE A 111 -11.36 -1.69 8.90
C PHE A 111 -12.29 -2.90 8.95
N PHE A 112 -12.35 -3.71 7.89
CA PHE A 112 -13.22 -4.89 7.82
C PHE A 112 -13.05 -5.86 9.00
N PRO A 113 -11.84 -6.32 9.39
CA PRO A 113 -11.71 -7.31 10.45
C PRO A 113 -11.99 -6.75 11.85
N LEU A 114 -12.17 -5.43 12.01
CA LEU A 114 -12.32 -4.81 13.33
C LEU A 114 -13.58 -5.25 14.07
N ALA A 115 -14.65 -5.58 13.36
CA ALA A 115 -15.88 -6.06 13.99
C ALA A 115 -15.64 -7.35 14.80
N TRP A 116 -14.82 -8.27 14.26
CA TRP A 116 -14.44 -9.52 14.93
C TRP A 116 -13.32 -9.31 15.94
N LEU A 117 -12.33 -8.47 15.62
CA LEU A 117 -11.23 -8.16 16.54
C LEU A 117 -11.74 -7.49 17.83
N ALA A 118 -12.83 -6.73 17.79
CA ALA A 118 -13.41 -6.08 18.97
C ALA A 118 -13.85 -7.08 20.06
N GLU A 119 -14.14 -8.33 19.69
CA GLU A 119 -14.50 -9.39 20.64
C GLU A 119 -13.26 -10.05 21.29
N GLU A 120 -12.09 -9.90 20.67
CA GLU A 120 -10.83 -10.52 21.08
C GLU A 120 -9.78 -9.44 21.40
N PRO A 121 -9.81 -8.83 22.60
CA PRO A 121 -9.01 -7.65 22.92
C PRO A 121 -7.50 -7.88 22.79
N GLY A 122 -7.03 -9.12 23.02
CA GLY A 122 -5.64 -9.50 22.81
C GLY A 122 -5.23 -9.43 21.33
N LEU A 123 -6.05 -9.97 20.43
CA LEU A 123 -5.79 -9.92 18.99
C LEU A 123 -5.97 -8.50 18.44
N LEU A 124 -6.93 -7.73 18.95
CA LEU A 124 -7.08 -6.32 18.59
C LEU A 124 -5.82 -5.51 18.94
N LEU A 125 -5.23 -5.73 20.12
CA LEU A 125 -3.99 -5.05 20.50
C LEU A 125 -2.85 -5.42 19.55
N VAL A 126 -2.67 -6.71 19.24
CA VAL A 126 -1.65 -7.17 18.28
C VAL A 126 -1.88 -6.56 16.90
N TYR A 127 -3.13 -6.51 16.44
CA TYR A 127 -3.52 -5.91 15.17
C TYR A 127 -3.17 -4.43 15.11
N LEU A 128 -3.59 -3.64 16.11
CA LEU A 128 -3.35 -2.20 16.15
C LEU A 128 -1.87 -1.86 16.26
N LEU A 129 -1.12 -2.58 17.10
CA LEU A 129 0.33 -2.35 17.24
C LEU A 129 1.09 -2.71 15.97
N SER A 130 0.81 -3.88 15.38
CA SER A 130 1.47 -4.30 14.13
C SER A 130 1.12 -3.38 12.96
N LEU A 131 -0.15 -2.96 12.85
CA LEU A 131 -0.58 -1.98 11.85
C LEU A 131 0.10 -0.62 12.07
N ALA A 132 0.17 -0.13 13.31
CA ALA A 132 0.82 1.13 13.63
C ALA A 132 2.32 1.10 13.29
N VAL A 133 3.01 0.01 13.63
CA VAL A 133 4.42 -0.20 13.28
C VAL A 133 4.58 -0.24 11.76
N PHE A 134 3.77 -1.02 11.04
CA PHE A 134 3.83 -1.10 9.59
C PHE A 134 3.64 0.28 8.93
N LEU A 135 2.58 1.00 9.29
CA LEU A 135 2.30 2.34 8.75
C LEU A 135 3.40 3.33 9.11
N ALA A 136 3.92 3.30 10.35
CA ALA A 136 5.03 4.17 10.76
C ALA A 136 6.30 3.87 9.96
N THR A 137 6.62 2.60 9.74
CA THR A 137 7.78 2.17 8.93
C THR A 137 7.64 2.64 7.49
N VAL A 138 6.51 2.39 6.83
CA VAL A 138 6.26 2.88 5.45
C VAL A 138 6.34 4.40 5.41
N ARG A 139 5.74 5.10 6.38
CA ARG A 139 5.76 6.56 6.46
C ARG A 139 7.18 7.12 6.60
N ARG A 140 7.99 6.52 7.46
CA ARG A 140 9.34 6.99 7.80
C ARG A 140 10.35 6.68 6.70
N HIS A 141 10.30 5.49 6.13
CA HIS A 141 11.33 4.99 5.23
C HIS A 141 10.97 5.16 3.75
N GLU A 142 9.69 5.05 3.39
CA GLU A 142 9.27 5.06 1.98
C GLU A 142 8.54 6.35 1.59
N CYS A 143 7.52 6.77 2.32
CA CYS A 143 6.73 7.95 1.96
C CYS A 143 7.56 9.24 1.88
N ARG A 144 8.65 9.34 2.65
CA ARG A 144 9.56 10.50 2.65
C ARG A 144 10.59 10.48 1.53
N ARG A 145 10.66 9.39 0.77
CA ARG A 145 11.62 9.18 -0.33
C ARG A 145 10.90 8.68 -1.60
N CYS A 146 9.58 8.69 -1.65
CA CYS A 146 8.85 8.09 -2.77
C CYS A 146 8.87 8.98 -4.01
N VAL A 147 9.18 8.40 -5.17
CA VAL A 147 9.18 9.09 -6.48
C VAL A 147 7.78 9.51 -6.93
N PHE A 148 6.72 8.87 -6.42
CA PHE A 148 5.36 9.15 -6.85
C PHE A 148 4.76 10.35 -6.10
N SER A 149 4.89 11.55 -6.70
CA SER A 149 4.44 12.82 -6.10
C SER A 149 2.93 12.97 -5.96
N ASP A 150 2.15 12.23 -6.75
CA ASP A 150 0.68 12.26 -6.68
C ASP A 150 0.08 11.30 -5.63
N CYS A 151 0.91 10.48 -4.97
CA CYS A 151 0.50 9.59 -3.90
C CYS A 151 -0.04 10.39 -2.70
N PRO A 152 -1.24 10.07 -2.17
CA PRO A 152 -1.81 10.79 -1.03
C PRO A 152 -1.00 10.61 0.27
N ALA A 153 -0.14 9.59 0.34
CA ALA A 153 0.75 9.36 1.48
C ALA A 153 2.17 9.93 1.29
N ASN A 154 2.48 10.53 0.13
CA ASN A 154 3.81 11.12 -0.12
C ASN A 154 4.11 12.22 0.91
N ALA A 155 5.34 12.26 1.42
CA ALA A 155 5.83 13.39 2.19
C ALA A 155 7.32 13.66 1.96
N VAL A 156 7.72 13.63 0.70
CA VAL A 156 8.98 14.24 0.29
C VAL A 156 8.85 15.77 0.51
N PRO A 157 9.69 16.38 1.36
CA PRO A 157 9.68 17.83 1.59
C PRO A 157 9.88 18.60 0.27
N GLY A 158 9.13 19.68 0.08
CA GLY A 158 9.26 20.56 -1.09
C GLY A 158 8.70 20.00 -2.40
N GLN A 159 8.17 18.77 -2.41
CA GLN A 159 7.56 18.19 -3.61
C GLN A 159 6.11 18.67 -3.77
N THR A 160 5.79 19.31 -4.89
CA THR A 160 4.41 19.70 -5.24
C THR A 160 3.70 18.54 -5.96
N PRO A 161 2.46 18.18 -5.59
CA PRO A 161 1.68 17.16 -6.30
C PRO A 161 1.59 17.43 -7.81
N GLY A 162 1.76 16.41 -8.64
CA GLY A 162 1.66 16.51 -10.10
C GLY A 162 2.89 17.07 -10.84
N ARG A 163 3.91 17.57 -10.12
CA ARG A 163 5.20 17.95 -10.75
C ARG A 163 6.11 16.73 -10.77
N GLN A 164 6.20 16.06 -11.92
CA GLN A 164 7.32 15.16 -12.16
C GLN A 164 8.56 16.04 -12.19
N GLY A 165 9.47 15.84 -11.24
CA GLY A 165 10.74 16.57 -11.25
C GLY A 165 11.41 16.30 -12.59
N ASN A 166 11.65 17.36 -13.38
CA ASN A 166 12.65 17.30 -14.44
C ASN A 166 13.98 17.02 -13.74
N VAL A 167 14.35 15.74 -13.67
CA VAL A 167 15.73 15.35 -13.41
C VAL A 167 16.41 15.29 -14.77
N GLY A 168 16.84 16.47 -15.22
CA GLY A 168 17.83 16.65 -16.28
C GLY A 168 19.06 17.28 -15.67
#